data_AF-G5GLE6-F1
#
_entry.id   AF-G5GLE6-F1
#
_cell.length_a   1.000
_cell.length_b   1.000
_cell.length_c   1.000
_cell.angle_alpha   90.00
_cell.angle_beta   90.00
_cell.angle_gamma   90.00
#
_symmetry.space_group_name_H-M   'P 1'
#
loop_
_entity.id
_entity.type
_entity.pdbx_description
1 polymer ?
#
loop_
_entity_poly.entity_id
_entity_poly.type
_entity_poly.pdbx_seq_one_letter_code
_entity_poly.pdbx_strand_id
1 'polypeptide(L)'
;MNIVEMANYVTDVFPENKPYYKEHIRDYGTVLAHVFAIEAITIPIEKDFSVDSESETFQKYCKLIQSLWENGDDEVRNVIDVTILESISDHEQMWKSFGRHISQEFIDYINDEVLGENILMSGIPPLMKNEKI
;
A
#
# COMPACT_ATOMS: atom_id res chain seq x y z
N MET A 1 -1.15 -14.40 4.73
CA MET A 1 -0.42 -14.16 3.47
C MET A 1 0.99 -13.76 3.85
N ASN A 2 1.98 -14.58 3.50
CA ASN A 2 3.40 -14.24 3.65
C ASN A 2 3.91 -13.41 2.46
N ILE A 3 5.19 -12.99 2.48
CA ILE A 3 5.79 -12.15 1.44
C ILE A 3 5.68 -12.75 0.02
N VAL A 4 5.81 -14.07 -0.14
CA VAL A 4 5.71 -14.71 -1.45
C VAL A 4 4.26 -14.71 -1.94
N GLU A 5 3.32 -15.00 -1.05
CA GLU A 5 1.89 -14.91 -1.32
C GLU A 5 1.49 -13.47 -1.67
N MET A 6 2.04 -12.46 -0.97
CA MET A 6 1.87 -11.04 -1.25
C MET A 6 2.28 -10.71 -2.68
N ALA A 7 3.51 -11.08 -3.07
CA ALA A 7 3.99 -10.80 -4.43
C ALA A 7 3.12 -11.47 -5.50
N ASN A 8 2.69 -12.72 -5.29
CA ASN A 8 1.79 -13.39 -6.21
C ASN A 8 0.43 -12.66 -6.30
N TYR A 9 -0.16 -12.29 -5.17
CA TYR A 9 -1.44 -11.57 -5.13
C TYR A 9 -1.35 -10.22 -5.86
N VAL A 10 -0.27 -9.46 -5.66
CA VAL A 10 0.00 -8.22 -6.40
C VAL A 10 0.03 -8.49 -7.91
N THR A 11 0.71 -9.56 -8.35
CA THR A 11 0.76 -9.90 -9.79
C THR A 11 -0.52 -10.48 -10.36
N ASP A 12 -1.43 -10.98 -9.52
CA ASP A 12 -2.75 -11.44 -9.96
C ASP A 12 -3.72 -10.26 -10.11
N VAL A 13 -3.64 -9.28 -9.20
CA VAL A 13 -4.40 -8.03 -9.28
C VAL A 13 -3.87 -7.15 -10.42
N PHE A 14 -2.55 -7.07 -10.60
CA PHE A 14 -1.85 -6.31 -11.65
C PHE A 14 -0.93 -7.25 -12.47
N PRO A 15 -1.47 -7.97 -13.47
CA PRO A 15 -0.72 -8.91 -14.31
C PRO A 15 0.48 -8.31 -15.05
N GLU A 16 0.49 -7.00 -15.28
CA GLU A 16 1.61 -6.24 -15.82
C GLU A 16 2.88 -6.33 -14.97
N ASN A 17 2.76 -6.66 -13.68
CA ASN A 17 3.90 -6.84 -12.77
C ASN A 17 4.55 -8.23 -12.91
N LYS A 18 3.97 -9.18 -13.66
CA LYS A 18 4.52 -10.54 -13.82
C LYS A 18 5.95 -10.58 -14.41
N PRO A 19 6.30 -9.77 -15.43
CA PRO A 19 7.67 -9.70 -15.92
C PRO A 19 8.65 -9.20 -14.85
N TYR A 20 8.29 -8.12 -14.15
CA TYR A 20 9.10 -7.58 -13.05
C TYR A 20 9.29 -8.61 -11.93
N TYR A 21 8.23 -9.30 -11.50
CA TYR A 21 8.32 -10.34 -10.49
C TYR A 21 9.30 -11.46 -10.86
N LYS A 22 9.28 -11.91 -12.13
CA LYS A 22 10.24 -12.93 -12.61
C LYS A 22 11.68 -12.43 -12.60
N GLU A 23 11.90 -11.18 -13.01
CA GLU A 23 13.22 -10.54 -12.98
C GLU A 23 13.73 -10.38 -11.54
N HIS A 24 12.88 -9.90 -10.63
CA HIS A 24 13.20 -9.75 -9.22
C HIS A 24 13.64 -11.07 -8.58
N ILE A 25 12.91 -12.16 -8.82
CA ILE A 25 13.30 -13.50 -8.33
C ILE A 25 14.59 -13.99 -8.97
N ARG A 26 14.80 -13.73 -10.27
CA ARG A 26 16.04 -14.10 -10.97
C ARG A 26 17.26 -13.40 -10.36
N ASP A 27 17.10 -12.13 -10.01
CA ASP A 27 18.21 -11.27 -9.58
C ASP A 27 18.52 -11.45 -8.08
N TYR A 28 17.50 -11.64 -7.24
CA TYR A 28 17.67 -11.72 -5.77
C TYR A 28 17.50 -13.14 -5.19
N GLY A 29 17.01 -14.10 -5.98
CA GLY A 29 16.74 -15.48 -5.53
C GLY A 29 15.55 -15.63 -4.57
N THR A 30 14.97 -14.52 -4.12
CA THR A 30 13.80 -14.43 -3.24
C THR A 30 13.10 -13.09 -3.41
N VAL A 31 11.92 -12.92 -2.81
CA VAL A 31 11.21 -11.64 -2.78
C VAL A 31 11.81 -10.76 -1.68
N LEU A 32 12.59 -9.76 -2.07
CA LEU A 32 12.87 -8.61 -1.20
C LEU A 32 11.62 -7.75 -1.07
N ALA A 33 10.90 -7.90 0.05
CA ALA A 33 9.53 -7.41 0.20
C ALA A 33 9.37 -5.90 -0.01
N HIS A 34 10.19 -5.08 0.67
CA HIS A 34 10.14 -3.63 0.55
C HIS A 34 10.49 -3.14 -0.86
N VAL A 35 11.54 -3.70 -1.48
CA VAL A 35 11.95 -3.35 -2.86
C VAL A 35 10.84 -3.70 -3.84
N PHE A 36 10.24 -4.89 -3.70
CA PHE A 36 9.14 -5.32 -4.54
C PHE A 36 7.92 -4.42 -4.38
N ALA A 37 7.53 -4.08 -3.14
CA ALA A 37 6.42 -3.17 -2.88
C ALA A 37 6.66 -1.77 -3.45
N ILE A 38 7.91 -1.29 -3.42
CA ILE A 38 8.24 0.02 -3.99
C ILE A 38 7.94 0.04 -5.49
N GLU A 39 8.52 -0.90 -6.22
CA GLU A 39 8.45 -0.94 -7.69
C GLU A 39 7.08 -1.38 -8.21
N ALA A 40 6.40 -2.29 -7.52
CA ALA A 40 5.14 -2.87 -7.98
C ALA A 40 3.89 -2.14 -7.46
N ILE A 41 4.02 -1.32 -6.41
CA ILE A 41 2.90 -0.61 -5.78
C ILE A 41 3.19 0.89 -5.69
N THR A 42 4.18 1.32 -4.89
CA THR A 42 4.35 2.76 -4.55
C THR A 42 4.62 3.65 -5.76
N ILE A 43 5.60 3.30 -6.60
CA ILE A 43 5.93 4.07 -7.80
C ILE A 43 4.75 4.08 -8.79
N PRO A 44 4.10 2.94 -9.09
CA PRO A 44 2.92 2.92 -9.94
C PRO A 44 1.74 3.75 -9.43
N ILE A 45 1.39 3.65 -8.14
CA ILE A 45 0.24 4.37 -7.59
C ILE A 45 0.50 5.90 -7.56
N GLU A 46 1.71 6.35 -7.22
CA GLU A 46 2.10 7.76 -7.27
C GLU A 46 2.03 8.30 -8.71
N LYS A 47 2.57 7.52 -9.66
CA LYS A 47 2.55 7.90 -11.08
C LYS A 47 1.12 8.02 -11.60
N ASP A 48 0.26 7.06 -11.28
CA ASP A 48 -1.14 7.09 -11.67
C ASP A 48 -1.88 8.30 -11.06
N PHE A 49 -1.70 8.51 -9.76
CA PHE A 49 -2.30 9.65 -9.04
C PHE A 49 -1.88 11.01 -9.61
N SER A 50 -0.64 11.14 -10.08
CA SER A 50 -0.13 12.37 -10.71
C SER A 50 -0.83 12.73 -12.02
N VAL A 51 -1.44 11.75 -12.69
CA VAL A 51 -2.18 11.92 -13.95
C VAL A 51 -3.66 12.17 -13.67
N ASP A 52 -4.27 11.35 -12.82
CA ASP A 52 -5.67 11.46 -12.40
C ASP A 52 -5.80 11.00 -10.94
N SER A 53 -6.05 11.96 -10.05
CA SER A 53 -6.06 11.76 -8.60
C SER A 53 -7.17 10.83 -8.08
N GLU A 54 -8.11 10.41 -8.92
CA GLU A 54 -9.24 9.56 -8.52
C GLU A 54 -9.53 8.45 -9.53
N SER A 55 -8.51 8.07 -10.31
CA SER A 55 -8.62 7.06 -11.37
C SER A 55 -9.10 5.69 -10.84
N GLU A 56 -9.70 4.87 -11.71
CA GLU A 56 -10.04 3.49 -11.36
C GLU A 56 -8.81 2.66 -10.95
N THR A 57 -7.63 2.96 -11.52
CA THR A 57 -6.37 2.32 -11.18
C THR A 57 -5.92 2.68 -9.77
N PHE A 58 -5.99 3.96 -9.39
CA PHE A 58 -5.70 4.42 -8.04
C PHE A 58 -6.60 3.73 -7.00
N GLN A 59 -7.91 3.69 -7.26
CA GLN A 59 -8.87 3.01 -6.39
C GLN A 59 -8.59 1.50 -6.28
N LYS A 60 -8.14 0.88 -7.37
CA LYS A 60 -7.74 -0.54 -7.38
C LYS A 60 -6.49 -0.78 -6.53
N TYR A 61 -5.51 0.13 -6.54
CA TYR A 61 -4.37 0.07 -5.62
C TYR A 61 -4.80 0.25 -4.16
N CYS A 62 -5.70 1.18 -3.84
CA CYS A 62 -6.22 1.36 -2.48
C CYS A 62 -6.82 0.04 -1.94
N LYS A 63 -7.65 -0.63 -2.76
CA LYS A 63 -8.24 -1.93 -2.42
C LYS A 63 -7.21 -3.05 -2.31
N LEU A 64 -6.18 -3.05 -3.16
CA LEU A 64 -5.06 -3.99 -3.05
C LEU A 64 -4.36 -3.82 -1.70
N ILE A 65 -3.98 -2.59 -1.32
CA ILE A 65 -3.25 -2.31 -0.08
C ILE A 65 -4.07 -2.74 1.13
N GLN A 66 -5.38 -2.43 1.18
CA GLN A 66 -6.26 -2.92 2.23
C GLN A 66 -6.32 -4.45 2.27
N SER A 67 -6.46 -5.12 1.11
CA SER A 67 -6.49 -6.59 1.05
C SER A 67 -5.20 -7.22 1.57
N LEU A 68 -4.05 -6.59 1.30
CA LEU A 68 -2.75 -7.03 1.81
C LEU A 68 -2.68 -6.88 3.33
N TRP A 69 -3.21 -5.78 3.88
CA TRP A 69 -3.24 -5.55 5.33
C TRP A 69 -4.15 -6.55 6.05
N GLU A 70 -5.36 -6.79 5.51
CA GLU A 70 -6.35 -7.72 6.08
C GLU A 70 -5.84 -9.16 6.14
N ASN A 71 -5.12 -9.59 5.09
CA ASN A 71 -4.74 -10.99 4.92
C ASN A 71 -3.26 -11.28 5.21
N GLY A 72 -2.44 -10.23 5.32
CA GLY A 72 -1.00 -10.30 5.56
C GLY A 72 -0.64 -10.81 6.96
N ASP A 73 0.47 -11.53 7.05
CA ASP A 73 1.15 -11.73 8.34
C ASP A 73 1.91 -10.47 8.78
N ASP A 74 2.58 -10.55 9.92
CA ASP A 74 3.29 -9.41 10.52
C ASP A 74 4.37 -8.84 9.60
N GLU A 75 5.03 -9.67 8.77
CA GLU A 75 6.03 -9.21 7.81
C GLU A 75 5.38 -8.41 6.67
N VAL A 76 4.25 -8.87 6.15
CA VAL A 76 3.48 -8.13 5.13
C VAL A 76 2.92 -6.83 5.70
N ARG A 77 2.39 -6.85 6.92
CA ARG A 77 1.87 -5.63 7.59
C ARG A 77 2.98 -4.60 7.80
N ASN A 78 4.16 -5.04 8.24
CA ASN A 78 5.31 -4.15 8.37
C ASN A 78 5.67 -3.48 7.02
N VAL A 79 5.63 -4.19 5.89
CA VAL A 79 5.86 -3.59 4.56
C VAL A 79 4.80 -2.54 4.22
N ILE A 80 3.55 -2.77 4.60
CA ILE A 80 2.49 -1.80 4.39
C ILE A 80 2.76 -0.54 5.22
N ASP A 81 3.06 -0.71 6.50
CA ASP A 81 3.18 0.40 7.45
C ASP A 81 4.42 1.27 7.19
N VAL A 82 5.58 0.66 6.92
CA VAL A 82 6.87 1.36 6.84
C VAL A 82 7.37 1.58 5.41
N THR A 83 6.54 1.28 4.41
CA THR A 83 6.94 1.50 3.00
C THR A 83 5.81 2.04 2.18
N ILE A 84 4.65 1.36 2.19
CA ILE A 84 3.53 1.79 1.36
C ILE A 84 2.84 3.02 1.97
N LEU A 85 2.47 2.96 3.25
CA LEU A 85 1.78 4.06 3.93
C LEU A 85 2.68 5.27 4.10
N GLU A 86 3.97 5.09 4.39
CA GLU A 86 4.95 6.18 4.41
C GLU A 86 4.98 6.94 3.08
N SER A 87 5.17 6.25 1.95
CA SER A 87 5.20 6.88 0.61
C SER A 87 3.89 7.60 0.27
N ILE A 88 2.73 6.99 0.55
CA ILE A 88 1.44 7.65 0.29
C ILE A 88 1.28 8.90 1.17
N SER A 89 1.75 8.85 2.42
CA SER A 89 1.60 9.94 3.38
C SER A 89 2.47 11.16 3.08
N ASP A 90 3.58 11.00 2.35
CA ASP A 90 4.43 12.10 1.87
C ASP A 90 3.66 13.07 0.94
N HIS A 91 2.51 12.64 0.42
CA HIS A 91 1.65 13.42 -0.46
C HIS A 91 0.29 13.71 0.19
N GLU A 92 0.10 14.91 0.77
CA GLU A 92 -1.11 15.27 1.52
C GLU A 92 -2.43 14.97 0.77
N GLN A 93 -2.51 15.28 -0.52
CA GLN A 93 -3.73 15.04 -1.30
C GLN A 93 -3.97 13.56 -1.60
N MET A 94 -2.89 12.80 -1.79
CA MET A 94 -2.95 11.37 -2.02
C MET A 94 -3.34 10.64 -0.74
N TRP A 95 -2.78 11.03 0.41
CA TRP A 95 -3.17 10.56 1.74
C TRP A 95 -4.67 10.73 2.00
N LYS A 96 -5.21 11.93 1.72
CA LYS A 96 -6.65 12.20 1.85
C LYS A 96 -7.50 11.38 0.89
N SER A 97 -7.06 11.21 -0.35
CA SER A 97 -7.78 10.41 -1.34
C SER A 97 -7.78 8.93 -0.97
N PHE A 98 -6.62 8.39 -0.58
CA PHE A 98 -6.45 7.03 -0.08
C PHE A 98 -7.43 6.71 1.04
N GLY A 99 -7.53 7.60 2.04
CA GLY A 99 -8.50 7.46 3.14
C GLY A 99 -9.96 7.34 2.72
N ARG A 100 -10.36 7.92 1.57
CA ARG A 100 -11.74 7.81 1.05
C ARG A 100 -12.05 6.46 0.41
N HIS A 101 -11.02 5.67 0.07
CA HIS A 101 -11.16 4.43 -0.70
C HIS A 101 -10.86 3.16 0.11
N ILE A 102 -10.64 3.31 1.41
CA ILE A 102 -10.39 2.21 2.34
C ILE A 102 -11.46 2.11 3.43
N SER A 103 -11.52 0.97 4.09
CA SER A 103 -12.49 0.67 5.14
C SER A 103 -12.24 1.50 6.40
N GLN A 104 -13.31 1.68 7.20
CA GLN A 104 -13.19 2.34 8.50
C GLN A 104 -12.24 1.59 9.45
N GLU A 105 -12.23 0.26 9.37
CA GLU A 105 -11.36 -0.58 10.21
C GLU A 105 -9.88 -0.31 9.90
N PHE A 106 -9.53 -0.19 8.62
CA PHE A 106 -8.16 0.14 8.24
C PHE A 106 -7.80 1.59 8.60
N ILE A 107 -8.74 2.54 8.48
CA ILE A 107 -8.54 3.92 8.95
C ILE A 107 -8.29 3.96 10.47
N ASP A 108 -9.05 3.20 11.25
CA ASP A 108 -8.88 3.12 12.70
C ASP A 108 -7.51 2.53 13.05
N TYR A 109 -7.11 1.42 12.41
CA TYR A 109 -5.76 0.85 12.57
C TYR A 109 -4.65 1.87 12.26
N ILE A 110 -4.73 2.57 11.12
CA ILE A 110 -3.74 3.57 10.73
C ILE A 110 -3.64 4.67 11.79
N ASN A 111 -4.79 5.22 12.19
CA ASN A 111 -4.84 6.37 13.09
C ASN A 111 -4.44 6.02 14.53
N ASP A 112 -4.82 4.84 15.01
CA ASP A 112 -4.66 4.45 16.42
C ASP A 112 -3.33 3.71 16.66
N GLU A 113 -2.80 3.00 15.65
CA GLU A 113 -1.55 2.23 15.73
C GLU A 113 -0.44 2.87 14.89
N VAL A 114 -0.57 2.89 13.56
CA VAL A 114 0.53 3.25 12.65
C VAL A 114 1.06 4.67 12.88
N LEU A 115 0.19 5.66 13.00
CA LEU A 115 0.61 7.06 13.21
C LEU A 115 1.26 7.29 14.59
N GLY A 116 0.99 6.43 15.57
CA GLY A 116 1.59 6.48 16.90
C GLY A 116 2.92 5.75 17.00
N GLU A 117 3.08 4.66 16.25
CA GLU A 117 4.25 3.77 16.33
C GLU A 117 5.31 4.07 15.27
N ASN A 118 4.90 4.51 14.08
CA ASN A 118 5.82 4.85 13.01
C ASN A 118 6.35 6.29 13.17
N ILE A 119 7.61 6.40 13.61
CA ILE A 119 8.30 7.68 13.83
C ILE A 119 8.29 8.57 12.57
N LEU A 120 8.43 7.98 11.39
CA LEU A 120 8.46 8.72 10.13
C LEU A 120 7.10 9.32 9.78
N MET A 121 6.01 8.76 10.32
CA MET A 121 4.64 9.23 10.13
C MET A 121 4.11 10.10 11.28
N SER A 122 4.93 10.40 12.30
CA SER A 122 4.50 11.13 13.52
C SER A 122 3.96 12.55 13.28
N GLY A 123 4.25 13.15 12.12
CA GLY A 123 3.74 14.46 11.72
C GLY A 123 2.54 14.41 10.75
N ILE A 124 2.11 13.22 10.35
CA ILE A 124 1.07 13.03 9.34
C ILE A 124 -0.31 13.20 9.99
N PRO A 125 -1.22 13.99 9.41
CA PRO A 125 -2.55 14.16 9.97
C PRO A 125 -3.36 12.85 9.88
N PRO A 126 -4.22 12.55 10.87
CA PRO A 126 -5.06 11.37 10.84
C PRO A 126 -6.02 11.39 9.64
N LEU A 127 -6.31 10.21 9.10
CA LEU A 127 -7.32 10.02 8.07
C LEU A 127 -8.71 10.32 8.63
N MET A 128 -9.57 10.95 7.82
CA MET A 128 -10.95 11.21 8.21
C MET A 128 -11.72 9.90 8.31
N LYS A 129 -12.43 9.71 9.43
CA LYS A 129 -13.32 8.56 9.59
C LYS A 129 -14.50 8.68 8.63
N ASN A 130 -14.84 7.59 7.96
CA ASN A 130 -16.03 7.46 7.14
C ASN A 130 -17.27 7.71 8.04
N GLU A 131 -18.08 8.70 7.68
CA GLU A 131 -19.34 8.95 8.38
C GLU A 131 -20.23 7.71 8.24
N LYS A 132 -20.68 7.14 9.37
CA LYS A 132 -21.73 6.12 9.36
C LYS A 132 -23.00 6.80 8.83
N ILE A 133 -23.37 6.49 7.59
CA ILE A 133 -24.69 6.82 7.03
C ILE A 133 -25.75 5.98 7.74
#